data_AF-A0A1V5VSL9-F1
#
_entry.id   AF-A0A1V5VSL9-F1
#
_cell.length_a   1.000
_cell.length_b   1.000
_cell.length_c   1.000
_cell.angle_alpha   90.00
_cell.angle_beta   90.00
_cell.angle_gamma   90.00
#
_symmetry.space_group_name_H-M   'P 1'
#
loop_
_entity.id
_entity.type
_entity.pdbx_description
1 polymer ?
#
loop_
_entity_poly.entity_id
_entity_poly.type
_entity_poly.pdbx_seq_one_letter_code
_entity_poly.pdbx_strand_id
1 'polypeptide(L)'
;MAIEPKYQQAYDYLNSAPFIFGCNEIPTIKTSSNAFYNRIYLIEFPNQFTVDPKFNELLFTEENKSAYLNLALEAVRKLKTEGPIAQDADAIHDQWSQLSDNAYRFIKNHMAIDNESIDPIPFKDLHYAYTQFCIKNGEIVMGQNKFKSTLQSRGYRIKNKGPKGEQIAYVMNAKILSEEYRRMLIDIDDTFDDILITSKENRAQGIMTRTQGIMT
;
A
#
# COMPACT_ATOMS: atom_id res chain seq x y z
N MET A 1 5.06 10.37 33.11
CA MET A 1 5.26 11.33 32.00
C MET A 1 5.39 12.69 32.64
N ALA A 2 6.44 13.44 32.32
CA ALA A 2 6.57 14.81 32.81
C ALA A 2 5.61 15.70 32.00
N ILE A 3 4.76 16.44 32.70
CA ILE A 3 3.94 17.50 32.11
C ILE A 3 4.63 18.83 32.40
N GLU A 4 4.76 19.65 31.36
CA GLU A 4 5.40 20.96 31.43
C GLU A 4 4.38 22.04 31.03
N PRO A 5 3.49 22.47 31.93
CA PRO A 5 2.56 23.55 31.62
C PRO A 5 3.33 24.86 31.45
N LYS A 6 2.89 25.68 30.49
CA LYS A 6 3.52 26.96 30.23
C LYS A 6 3.49 27.83 31.50
N TYR A 7 4.65 28.36 31.89
CA TYR A 7 4.84 29.19 33.09
C TYR A 7 4.55 28.48 34.44
N GLN A 8 4.59 27.15 34.48
CA GLN A 8 4.46 26.39 35.72
C GLN A 8 5.62 25.40 35.87
N GLN A 9 5.85 24.94 37.10
CA GLN A 9 6.83 23.92 37.37
C GLN A 9 6.37 22.59 36.75
N ALA A 10 7.30 21.87 36.13
CA ALA A 10 7.04 20.54 35.62
C ALA A 10 6.64 19.59 36.76
N TYR A 11 5.72 18.67 36.49
CA TYR A 11 5.30 17.65 37.44
C TYR A 11 5.08 16.31 36.76
N ASP A 12 5.25 15.23 37.52
CA ASP A 12 5.02 13.88 37.04
C ASP A 12 3.53 13.54 37.05
N TYR A 13 3.07 12.95 35.96
CA TYR A 13 1.71 12.48 35.80
C TYR A 13 1.68 11.06 35.23
N LEU A 14 0.77 10.25 35.77
CA LEU A 14 0.41 8.95 35.21
C LEU A 14 -0.84 9.12 34.34
N ASN A 15 -0.65 9.10 33.02
CA ASN A 15 -1.76 9.19 32.09
C ASN A 15 -2.44 7.84 31.92
N SER A 16 -3.70 7.76 32.33
CA SER A 16 -4.58 6.59 32.16
C SER A 16 -5.65 6.78 31.08
N ALA A 17 -5.64 7.93 30.38
CA ALA A 17 -6.63 8.23 29.37
C ALA A 17 -6.42 7.39 28.10
N PRO A 18 -7.48 6.79 27.53
CA PRO A 18 -7.41 6.19 26.22
C PRO A 18 -7.24 7.28 25.15
N PHE A 19 -6.44 6.99 24.13
CA PHE A 19 -6.31 7.86 22.97
C PHE A 19 -7.27 7.39 21.87
N ILE A 20 -8.10 8.30 21.37
CA ILE A 20 -9.06 8.03 20.30
C ILE A 20 -8.78 9.00 19.16
N PHE A 21 -8.60 8.46 17.97
CA PHE A 21 -8.30 9.23 16.76
C PHE A 21 -9.36 8.93 15.70
N GLY A 22 -10.01 9.96 15.19
CA GLY A 22 -10.84 9.89 13.98
C GLY A 22 -10.01 10.34 12.78
N CYS A 23 -9.94 9.53 11.74
CA CYS A 23 -9.26 9.87 10.50
C CYS A 23 -9.96 9.22 9.31
N ASN A 24 -9.98 9.93 8.18
CA ASN A 24 -10.48 9.37 6.91
C ASN A 24 -9.39 8.54 6.21
N GLU A 25 -8.13 8.91 6.43
CA GLU A 25 -6.94 8.21 5.95
C GLU A 25 -5.99 8.04 7.13
N ILE A 26 -5.55 6.80 7.35
CA ILE A 26 -4.58 6.52 8.42
C ILE A 26 -3.16 6.90 7.97
N PRO A 27 -2.33 7.44 8.87
CA PRO A 27 -0.97 7.83 8.52
C PRO A 27 -0.08 6.60 8.30
N THR A 28 0.85 6.71 7.35
CA THR A 28 1.93 5.72 7.23
C THR A 28 2.94 5.91 8.36
N ILE A 29 3.12 4.88 9.20
CA ILE A 29 4.06 4.93 10.33
C ILE A 29 5.27 4.05 10.01
N LYS A 30 6.48 4.58 10.23
CA LYS A 30 7.75 3.83 10.07
C LYS A 30 8.14 3.16 11.38
N THR A 31 7.30 2.27 11.89
CA THR A 31 7.62 1.45 13.07
C THR A 31 7.26 -0.01 12.82
N SER A 32 8.16 -0.91 13.21
CA SER A 32 7.92 -2.36 13.22
C SER A 32 7.74 -2.88 14.65
N SER A 33 7.43 -1.98 15.60
CA SER A 33 7.33 -2.33 17.01
C SER A 33 6.03 -3.06 17.29
N ASN A 34 6.11 -4.36 17.62
CA ASN A 34 4.93 -5.13 18.07
C ASN A 34 4.29 -4.49 19.30
N ALA A 35 5.07 -3.82 20.15
CA ALA A 35 4.55 -3.09 21.29
C ALA A 35 3.65 -1.91 20.87
N PHE A 36 3.89 -1.31 19.71
CA PHE A 36 2.98 -0.31 19.14
C PHE A 36 1.68 -0.97 18.67
N TYR A 37 1.77 -1.99 17.80
CA TYR A 37 0.58 -2.62 17.20
C TYR A 37 -0.31 -3.35 18.20
N ASN A 38 0.26 -3.92 19.28
CA ASN A 38 -0.50 -4.53 20.39
C ASN A 38 -1.40 -3.55 21.16
N ARG A 39 -1.27 -2.24 20.93
CA ARG A 39 -2.03 -1.19 21.63
C ARG A 39 -3.00 -0.43 20.72
N ILE A 40 -3.09 -0.82 19.45
CA ILE A 40 -3.93 -0.17 18.46
C ILE A 40 -5.20 -1.00 18.25
N TYR A 41 -6.33 -0.32 18.27
CA TYR A 41 -7.63 -0.85 17.87
C TYR A 41 -8.09 -0.11 16.61
N LEU A 42 -8.10 -0.80 15.48
CA LEU A 42 -8.60 -0.25 14.22
C LEU A 42 -10.10 -0.52 14.10
N ILE A 43 -10.89 0.55 14.05
CA ILE A 43 -12.35 0.49 13.87
C ILE A 43 -12.69 1.21 12.58
N GLU A 44 -13.18 0.46 11.61
CA GLU A 44 -13.63 1.01 10.32
C GLU A 44 -15.13 1.34 10.37
N PHE A 45 -15.50 2.49 9.79
CA PHE A 45 -16.88 2.90 9.59
C PHE A 45 -17.19 2.87 8.09
N PRO A 46 -17.54 1.71 7.50
CA PRO A 46 -17.65 1.55 6.05
C PRO A 46 -18.92 2.17 5.45
N ASN A 47 -19.89 2.51 6.31
CA ASN A 47 -21.20 2.97 5.88
C ASN A 47 -21.25 4.49 5.76
N GLN A 48 -21.85 4.98 4.68
CA GLN A 48 -22.17 6.39 4.49
C GLN A 48 -23.65 6.62 4.78
N PHE A 49 -23.95 7.70 5.51
CA PHE A 49 -25.31 8.06 5.91
C PHE A 49 -25.66 9.44 5.39
N THR A 50 -26.92 9.66 5.00
CA THR A 50 -27.43 10.99 4.69
C THR A 50 -27.52 11.83 5.98
N VAL A 51 -27.18 13.12 5.88
CA VAL A 51 -27.27 14.03 7.04
C VAL A 51 -28.74 14.20 7.44
N ASP A 52 -29.09 13.73 8.64
CA ASP A 52 -30.38 14.00 9.27
C ASP A 52 -30.23 15.17 10.26
N PRO A 53 -30.85 16.34 9.99
CA PRO A 53 -30.82 17.49 10.90
C PRO A 53 -31.37 17.18 12.30
N LYS A 54 -32.23 16.18 12.44
CA LYS A 54 -32.87 15.78 13.71
C LYS A 54 -32.09 14.71 14.47
N PHE A 55 -30.97 14.23 13.94
CA PHE A 55 -30.16 13.16 14.54
C PHE A 55 -29.84 13.43 16.01
N ASN A 56 -29.45 14.67 16.33
CA ASN A 56 -29.09 15.04 17.68
C ASN A 56 -30.29 15.02 18.64
N GLU A 57 -31.43 15.54 18.21
CA GLU A 57 -32.67 15.58 19.00
C GLU A 57 -33.21 14.17 19.27
N LEU A 58 -33.09 13.27 18.29
CA LEU A 58 -33.57 11.90 18.38
C LEU A 58 -32.69 11.01 19.25
N LEU A 59 -31.36 11.16 19.17
CA LEU A 59 -30.43 10.25 19.83
C LEU A 59 -29.86 10.77 21.15
N PHE A 60 -29.66 12.07 21.30
CA PHE A 60 -29.03 12.65 22.49
C PHE A 60 -30.07 13.14 23.51
N THR A 61 -31.15 12.38 23.69
CA THR A 61 -32.10 12.59 24.79
C THR A 61 -31.44 12.24 26.13
N GLU A 62 -31.97 12.76 27.23
CA GLU A 62 -31.42 12.49 28.57
C GLU A 62 -31.54 10.99 28.93
N GLU A 63 -32.61 10.33 28.48
CA GLU A 63 -32.80 8.89 28.63
C GLU A 63 -31.71 8.09 27.89
N ASN A 64 -31.45 8.43 26.61
CA ASN A 64 -30.44 7.73 25.82
C ASN A 64 -29.02 7.99 26.33
N LYS A 65 -28.71 9.22 26.74
CA LYS A 65 -27.42 9.55 27.37
C LYS A 65 -27.22 8.74 28.66
N SER A 66 -28.24 8.68 29.51
CA SER A 66 -28.20 7.91 30.76
C SER A 66 -28.03 6.41 30.49
N ALA A 67 -28.76 5.87 29.52
CA ALA A 67 -28.61 4.48 29.09
C ALA A 67 -27.21 4.18 28.55
N TYR A 68 -26.68 5.03 27.67
CA TYR A 68 -25.33 4.88 27.11
C TYR A 68 -24.24 4.98 28.19
N LEU A 69 -24.39 5.89 29.15
CA LEU A 69 -23.47 5.99 30.28
C LEU A 69 -23.43 4.69 31.10
N ASN A 70 -24.58 4.07 31.36
CA ASN A 70 -24.62 2.80 32.07
C ASN A 70 -23.89 1.68 31.31
N LEU A 71 -24.07 1.60 29.98
CA LEU A 71 -23.33 0.67 29.13
C LEU A 71 -21.82 0.94 29.17
N ALA A 72 -21.41 2.20 29.09
CA ALA A 72 -20.01 2.59 29.17
C ALA A 72 -19.38 2.23 30.53
N LEU A 73 -20.10 2.43 31.63
CA LEU A 73 -19.63 2.07 32.98
C LEU A 73 -19.44 0.56 33.13
N GLU A 74 -20.35 -0.24 32.57
CA GLU A 74 -20.21 -1.70 32.53
C GLU A 74 -18.98 -2.13 31.74
N ALA A 75 -18.78 -1.57 30.54
CA ALA A 75 -17.60 -1.83 29.72
C ALA A 75 -16.29 -1.44 30.43
N VAL A 76 -16.26 -0.29 31.13
CA VAL A 76 -15.09 0.15 31.91
C VAL A 76 -14.81 -0.80 33.08
N ARG A 77 -15.85 -1.28 33.78
CA ARG A 77 -15.67 -2.27 34.85
C ARG A 77 -15.04 -3.55 34.30
N LYS A 78 -15.55 -4.07 33.19
CA LYS A 78 -15.00 -5.24 32.50
C LYS A 78 -13.54 -5.03 32.10
N LEU A 79 -13.23 -3.89 31.49
CA LEU A 79 -11.87 -3.53 31.10
C LEU A 79 -10.90 -3.50 32.28
N LYS A 80 -11.35 -3.01 33.45
CA LYS A 80 -10.52 -2.98 34.67
C LYS A 80 -10.30 -4.36 35.29
N THR A 81 -11.26 -5.27 35.18
CA THR A 81 -11.16 -6.61 35.77
C THR A 81 -10.46 -7.61 34.86
N GLU A 82 -10.75 -7.57 33.56
CA GLU A 82 -10.26 -8.54 32.58
C GLU A 82 -9.09 -8.03 31.74
N GLY A 83 -8.86 -6.71 31.75
CA GLY A 83 -7.88 -6.07 30.88
C GLY A 83 -8.44 -5.80 29.46
N PRO A 84 -7.62 -5.18 28.60
CA PRO A 84 -8.00 -4.86 27.22
C PRO A 84 -8.12 -6.13 26.36
N ILE A 85 -8.94 -6.05 25.30
CA ILE A 85 -9.09 -7.15 24.34
C ILE A 85 -7.73 -7.41 23.68
N ALA A 86 -7.21 -8.62 23.82
CA ALA A 86 -5.93 -9.00 23.22
C ALA A 86 -5.92 -8.73 21.71
N GLN A 87 -4.86 -8.09 21.23
CA GLN A 87 -4.63 -7.84 19.82
C GLN A 87 -3.54 -8.77 19.30
N ASP A 88 -3.66 -9.19 18.06
CA ASP A 88 -2.58 -9.80 17.31
C ASP A 88 -1.80 -8.69 16.60
N ALA A 89 -0.59 -8.38 17.10
CA ALA A 89 0.26 -7.33 16.54
C ALA A 89 0.49 -7.52 15.03
N ASP A 90 0.67 -8.76 14.57
CA ASP A 90 0.99 -9.02 13.16
C ASP A 90 -0.25 -8.77 12.29
N ALA A 91 -1.43 -9.20 12.76
CA ALA A 91 -2.70 -8.92 12.09
C ALA A 91 -3.01 -7.41 12.04
N ILE A 92 -2.77 -6.68 13.12
CA ILE A 92 -2.99 -5.22 13.16
C ILE A 92 -1.97 -4.47 12.31
N HIS A 93 -0.70 -4.87 12.34
CA HIS A 93 0.32 -4.31 11.46
C HIS A 93 -0.05 -4.53 9.98
N ASP A 94 -0.52 -5.74 9.66
CA ASP A 94 -0.95 -6.10 8.33
C ASP A 94 -2.15 -5.25 7.86
N GLN A 95 -3.20 -5.16 8.68
CA GLN A 95 -4.37 -4.33 8.41
C GLN A 95 -3.98 -2.85 8.26
N TRP A 96 -3.16 -2.31 9.17
CA TRP A 96 -2.67 -0.93 9.11
C TRP A 96 -1.88 -0.68 7.82
N SER A 97 -0.99 -1.60 7.46
CA SER A 97 -0.17 -1.47 6.25
C SER A 97 -1.02 -1.54 4.99
N GLN A 98 -2.03 -2.42 4.97
CA GLN A 98 -2.99 -2.50 3.87
C GLN A 98 -3.82 -1.23 3.72
N LEU A 99 -4.09 -0.48 4.79
CA LEU A 99 -4.85 0.77 4.73
C LEU A 99 -3.96 2.00 4.43
N SER A 100 -2.70 2.02 4.88
CA SER A 100 -1.81 3.20 4.82
C SER A 100 -0.70 3.16 3.77
N ASP A 101 -0.38 1.99 3.19
CA ASP A 101 0.72 1.82 2.23
C ASP A 101 0.22 1.13 0.96
N ASN A 102 0.02 1.92 -0.09
CA ASN A 102 -0.47 1.42 -1.37
C ASN A 102 0.50 0.43 -2.06
N ALA A 103 1.81 0.55 -1.83
CA ALA A 103 2.78 -0.39 -2.38
C ALA A 103 2.73 -1.72 -1.62
N TYR A 104 2.53 -1.67 -0.29
CA TYR A 104 2.28 -2.88 0.49
C TYR A 104 1.03 -3.60 -0.01
N ARG A 105 -0.09 -2.87 -0.14
CA ARG A 105 -1.36 -3.43 -0.60
C ARG A 105 -1.24 -4.02 -2.01
N PHE A 106 -0.57 -3.33 -2.93
CA PHE A 106 -0.32 -3.85 -4.28
C PHE A 106 0.49 -5.14 -4.27
N ILE A 107 1.65 -5.14 -3.59
CA ILE A 107 2.54 -6.30 -3.52
C ILE A 107 1.83 -7.48 -2.88
N LYS A 108 1.11 -7.25 -1.77
CA LYS A 108 0.43 -8.30 -1.03
C LYS A 108 -0.71 -8.94 -1.84
N ASN A 109 -1.52 -8.12 -2.51
CA ASN A 109 -2.75 -8.59 -3.15
C ASN A 109 -2.56 -9.02 -4.61
N HIS A 110 -1.48 -8.59 -5.26
CA HIS A 110 -1.28 -8.81 -6.69
C HIS A 110 0.05 -9.45 -7.06
N MET A 111 0.94 -9.70 -6.11
CA MET A 111 2.23 -10.35 -6.38
C MET A 111 2.49 -11.50 -5.41
N ALA A 112 3.26 -12.47 -5.88
CA ALA A 112 3.87 -13.51 -5.05
C ALA A 112 5.34 -13.67 -5.41
N ILE A 113 6.14 -14.11 -4.43
CA ILE A 113 7.51 -14.55 -4.70
C ILE A 113 7.43 -15.93 -5.35
N ASP A 114 8.05 -16.04 -6.52
CA ASP A 114 8.21 -17.29 -7.25
C ASP A 114 9.69 -17.43 -7.61
N ASN A 115 10.42 -18.26 -6.85
CA ASN A 115 11.85 -18.45 -7.06
C ASN A 115 12.17 -19.34 -8.27
N GLU A 116 11.16 -20.02 -8.82
CA GLU A 116 11.25 -20.88 -10.00
C GLU A 116 10.82 -20.14 -11.28
N SER A 117 10.38 -18.88 -11.15
CA SER A 117 10.02 -18.05 -12.28
C SER A 117 11.18 -17.93 -13.28
N ILE A 118 10.90 -18.34 -14.51
CA ILE A 118 11.82 -18.25 -15.65
C ILE A 118 11.66 -16.94 -16.43
N ASP A 119 10.56 -16.22 -16.19
CA ASP A 119 10.16 -15.01 -16.92
C ASP A 119 10.34 -13.78 -16.02
N PRO A 120 11.51 -13.13 -16.05
CA PRO A 120 11.77 -11.96 -15.23
C PRO A 120 10.96 -10.76 -15.73
N ILE A 121 10.27 -10.08 -14.82
CA ILE A 121 9.42 -8.93 -15.17
C ILE A 121 10.29 -7.67 -15.26
N PRO A 122 10.26 -6.90 -16.37
CA PRO A 122 10.93 -5.61 -16.42
C PRO A 122 10.40 -4.67 -15.33
N PHE A 123 11.31 -4.06 -14.57
CA PHE A 123 10.95 -3.23 -13.42
C PHE A 123 10.10 -2.02 -13.80
N LYS A 124 10.36 -1.43 -14.97
CA LYS A 124 9.59 -0.29 -15.48
C LYS A 124 8.13 -0.67 -15.72
N ASP A 125 7.89 -1.84 -16.30
CA ASP A 125 6.54 -2.30 -16.63
C ASP A 125 5.78 -2.70 -15.36
N LEU A 126 6.47 -3.33 -14.41
CA LEU A 126 5.91 -3.56 -13.08
C LEU A 126 5.54 -2.25 -12.37
N HIS A 127 6.41 -1.24 -12.43
CA HIS A 127 6.13 0.08 -11.83
C HIS A 127 4.97 0.77 -12.55
N TYR A 128 4.84 0.60 -13.86
CA TYR A 128 3.68 1.07 -14.61
C TYR A 128 2.39 0.38 -14.15
N ALA A 129 2.36 -0.95 -14.03
CA ALA A 129 1.20 -1.68 -13.52
C ALA A 129 0.80 -1.23 -12.10
N TYR A 130 1.79 -1.03 -11.23
CA TYR A 130 1.58 -0.43 -9.90
C TYR A 130 1.06 1.02 -9.96
N THR A 131 1.53 1.82 -10.91
CA THR A 131 1.05 3.20 -11.12
C THR A 131 -0.44 3.18 -11.50
N GLN A 132 -0.85 2.28 -12.40
CA GLN A 132 -2.26 2.12 -12.78
C GLN A 132 -3.12 1.69 -11.59
N PHE A 133 -2.62 0.79 -10.74
CA PHE A 133 -3.30 0.43 -9.48
C PHE A 133 -3.54 1.66 -8.58
N CYS A 134 -2.53 2.50 -8.38
CA CYS A 134 -2.67 3.72 -7.56
C CYS A 134 -3.67 4.71 -8.18
N ILE A 135 -3.61 4.94 -9.50
CA ILE A 135 -4.53 5.85 -10.20
C ILE A 135 -5.97 5.35 -10.05
N LYS A 136 -6.22 4.05 -10.24
CA LYS A 136 -7.54 3.43 -10.08
C LYS A 136 -8.12 3.61 -8.68
N ASN A 137 -7.26 3.63 -7.66
CA ASN A 137 -7.65 3.84 -6.26
C ASN A 137 -7.64 5.31 -5.83
N GLY A 138 -7.31 6.26 -6.72
CA GLY A 138 -7.23 7.69 -6.38
C GLY A 138 -6.03 8.06 -5.51
N GLU A 139 -4.96 7.28 -5.54
CA GLU A 139 -3.82 7.40 -4.63
C GLU A 139 -2.56 7.95 -5.29
N ILE A 140 -1.69 8.55 -4.47
CA ILE A 140 -0.40 9.07 -4.93
C ILE A 140 0.61 7.92 -5.09
N VAL A 141 1.18 7.83 -6.29
CA VAL A 141 2.13 6.78 -6.68
C VAL A 141 3.47 6.96 -5.97
N MET A 142 4.01 5.86 -5.43
CA MET A 142 5.38 5.84 -4.91
C MET A 142 6.41 5.92 -6.05
N GLY A 143 7.38 6.82 -5.92
CA GLY A 143 8.46 6.96 -6.90
C GLY A 143 9.29 5.68 -7.08
N GLN A 144 9.82 5.46 -8.29
CA GLN A 144 10.51 4.23 -8.72
C GLN A 144 11.59 3.75 -7.73
N ASN A 145 12.50 4.63 -7.29
CA ASN A 145 13.58 4.24 -6.38
C ASN A 145 13.05 3.71 -5.04
N LYS A 146 12.01 4.36 -4.49
CA LYS A 146 11.39 3.93 -3.23
C LYS A 146 10.63 2.63 -3.42
N PHE A 147 9.89 2.47 -4.52
CA PHE A 147 9.20 1.21 -4.85
C PHE A 147 10.19 0.05 -5.05
N LYS A 148 11.32 0.31 -5.69
CA LYS A 148 12.42 -0.66 -5.84
C LYS A 148 12.94 -1.13 -4.47
N SER A 149 13.23 -0.20 -3.56
CA SER A 149 13.66 -0.53 -2.20
C SER A 149 12.59 -1.30 -1.42
N THR A 150 11.31 -0.93 -1.56
CA THR A 150 10.14 -1.61 -0.97
C THR A 150 10.01 -3.06 -1.42
N LEU A 151 10.25 -3.35 -2.71
CA LEU A 151 10.28 -4.70 -3.26
C LEU A 151 11.45 -5.51 -2.66
N GLN A 152 12.65 -4.92 -2.64
CA GLN A 152 13.84 -5.60 -2.11
C GLN A 152 13.70 -5.92 -0.62
N SER A 153 13.16 -5.00 0.19
CA SER A 153 12.91 -5.23 1.62
C SER A 153 11.89 -6.34 1.89
N ARG A 154 11.10 -6.71 0.87
CA ARG A 154 10.08 -7.76 0.93
C ARG A 154 10.52 -9.07 0.27
N GLY A 155 11.79 -9.20 -0.12
CA GLY A 155 12.36 -10.44 -0.64
C GLY A 155 12.39 -10.57 -2.17
N TYR A 156 11.98 -9.54 -2.91
CA TYR A 156 12.09 -9.54 -4.36
C TYR A 156 13.53 -9.24 -4.81
N ARG A 157 14.05 -10.07 -5.71
CA ARG A 157 15.40 -9.99 -6.27
C ARG A 157 15.37 -9.17 -7.55
N ILE A 158 16.05 -8.03 -7.54
CA ILE A 158 16.14 -7.14 -8.70
C ILE A 158 17.56 -7.17 -9.27
N LYS A 159 17.69 -7.46 -10.57
CA LYS A 159 18.99 -7.49 -11.28
C LYS A 159 18.92 -6.62 -12.53
N ASN A 160 20.03 -5.97 -12.85
CA ASN A 160 20.16 -5.28 -14.13
C ASN A 160 20.65 -6.26 -15.20
N LYS A 161 20.02 -6.30 -16.36
CA LYS A 161 20.42 -7.08 -17.54
C LYS A 161 20.25 -6.21 -18.80
N GLY A 162 21.14 -6.38 -19.77
CA GLY A 162 21.00 -5.79 -21.11
C GLY A 162 22.25 -5.98 -21.95
N PRO A 163 22.12 -6.10 -23.28
CA PRO A 163 23.26 -6.21 -24.18
C PRO A 163 23.96 -4.84 -24.29
N LYS A 164 25.29 -4.82 -24.14
CA LYS A 164 26.15 -3.66 -24.45
C LYS A 164 25.84 -2.36 -23.69
N GLY A 165 25.62 -2.44 -22.37
CA GLY A 165 25.68 -1.26 -21.49
C GLY A 165 24.34 -0.59 -21.16
N GLU A 166 23.24 -0.99 -21.81
CA GLU A 166 21.90 -0.63 -21.33
C GLU A 166 21.58 -1.43 -20.06
N GLN A 167 21.42 -0.73 -18.94
CA GLN A 167 21.09 -1.35 -17.66
C GLN A 167 19.57 -1.34 -17.44
N ILE A 168 18.87 -2.35 -17.99
CA ILE A 168 17.44 -2.55 -17.72
C ILE A 168 17.30 -3.37 -16.44
N ALA A 169 16.53 -2.88 -15.48
CA ALA A 169 16.29 -3.59 -14.22
C ALA A 169 15.13 -4.58 -14.37
N TYR A 170 15.29 -5.78 -13.83
CA TYR A 170 14.31 -6.86 -13.87
C TYR A 170 14.05 -7.42 -12.47
N VAL A 171 12.79 -7.72 -12.17
CA VAL A 171 12.36 -8.47 -11.00
C VAL A 171 12.38 -9.95 -11.32
N MET A 172 13.29 -10.68 -10.67
CA MET A 172 13.69 -12.04 -11.07
C MET A 172 12.83 -13.15 -10.48
N ASN A 173 12.09 -12.88 -9.40
CA ASN A 173 11.38 -13.89 -8.62
C ASN A 173 9.97 -13.44 -8.26
N ALA A 174 9.25 -12.88 -9.23
CA ALA A 174 7.90 -12.39 -9.04
C ALA A 174 6.93 -13.13 -9.96
N LYS A 175 5.74 -13.39 -9.42
CA LYS A 175 4.56 -13.83 -10.16
C LYS A 175 3.44 -12.84 -9.90
N ILE A 176 2.81 -12.32 -10.95
CA ILE A 176 1.61 -11.51 -10.81
C ILE A 176 0.42 -12.43 -10.59
N LEU A 177 -0.38 -12.15 -9.56
CA LEU A 177 -1.56 -12.95 -9.20
C LEU A 177 -2.81 -12.45 -9.91
N SER A 178 -2.92 -11.13 -10.08
CA SER A 178 -4.07 -10.48 -10.73
C SER A 178 -4.03 -10.69 -12.24
N GLU A 179 -5.13 -11.17 -12.81
CA GLU A 179 -5.26 -11.34 -14.24
C GLU A 179 -5.25 -10.00 -15.00
N GLU A 180 -5.85 -8.96 -14.40
CA GLU A 180 -5.84 -7.59 -14.94
C GLU A 180 -4.40 -7.08 -15.17
N TYR A 181 -3.54 -7.19 -14.16
CA TYR A 181 -2.16 -6.72 -14.26
C TYR A 181 -1.26 -7.67 -15.05
N ARG A 182 -1.58 -8.97 -15.13
CA ARG A 182 -0.89 -9.92 -16.01
C ARG A 182 -1.06 -9.51 -17.48
N ARG A 183 -2.31 -9.26 -17.89
CA ARG A 183 -2.62 -8.84 -19.27
C ARG A 183 -1.96 -7.52 -19.62
N MET A 184 -2.00 -6.56 -18.69
CA MET A 184 -1.32 -5.28 -18.87
C MET A 184 0.19 -5.45 -19.14
N LEU A 185 0.85 -6.40 -18.47
CA LEU A 185 2.27 -6.67 -18.72
C LEU A 185 2.51 -7.33 -20.08
N ILE A 186 1.62 -8.23 -20.52
CA ILE A 186 1.69 -8.88 -21.84
C ILE A 186 1.50 -7.84 -22.95
N ASP A 187 0.47 -7.00 -22.84
CA ASP A 187 0.16 -5.97 -23.84
C ASP A 187 1.35 -5.00 -24.02
N ILE A 188 2.07 -4.70 -22.94
CA ILE A 188 3.28 -3.86 -22.99
C ILE A 188 4.39 -4.59 -23.78
N ASP A 189 4.65 -5.85 -23.46
CA ASP A 189 5.67 -6.66 -24.14
C ASP A 189 5.38 -6.79 -25.65
N ASP A 190 4.11 -7.06 -26.01
CA ASP A 190 3.66 -7.13 -27.40
C ASP A 190 3.88 -5.81 -28.15
N THR A 191 3.58 -4.64 -27.53
CA THR A 191 3.91 -3.34 -28.15
C THR A 191 5.40 -3.13 -28.35
N PHE A 192 6.25 -3.62 -27.45
CA PHE A 192 7.71 -3.52 -27.62
C PHE A 192 8.20 -4.43 -28.75
N ASP A 193 7.67 -5.66 -28.84
CA ASP A 193 8.00 -6.59 -29.91
C ASP A 193 7.52 -6.07 -31.27
N ASP A 194 6.33 -5.49 -31.36
CA ASP A 194 5.82 -4.85 -32.58
C ASP A 194 6.70 -3.68 -33.03
N ILE A 195 7.17 -2.84 -32.10
CA ILE A 195 8.12 -1.75 -32.38
C ILE A 195 9.46 -2.32 -32.86
N LEU A 196 9.96 -3.38 -32.24
CA LEU A 196 11.23 -4.02 -32.62
C LEU A 196 11.13 -4.69 -33.99
N ILE A 197 10.03 -5.38 -34.30
CA ILE A 197 9.75 -5.99 -35.61
C ILE A 197 9.69 -4.90 -36.68
N THR A 198 8.88 -3.84 -36.46
CA THR A 198 8.77 -2.70 -37.37
C THR A 198 10.12 -2.02 -37.62
N SER A 199 10.96 -1.89 -36.58
CA SER A 199 12.31 -1.32 -36.71
C SER A 199 13.27 -2.20 -37.53
N LYS A 200 13.17 -3.53 -37.40
CA LYS A 200 13.97 -4.51 -38.15
C LYS A 200 13.53 -4.56 -39.61
N GLU A 201 12.23 -4.51 -39.89
CA GLU A 201 11.68 -4.46 -41.25
C GLU A 201 12.09 -3.18 -41.98
N ASN A 202 11.98 -2.02 -41.31
CA ASN A 202 12.43 -0.74 -41.87
C ASN A 202 13.95 -0.72 -42.17
N ARG A 203 14.77 -1.36 -41.31
CA ARG A 203 16.21 -1.54 -41.58
C ARG A 203 16.47 -2.48 -42.76
N ALA A 204 15.73 -3.59 -42.87
CA ALA A 204 15.87 -4.55 -43.97
C ALA A 204 15.47 -3.91 -45.32
N GLN A 205 14.39 -3.14 -45.36
CA GLN A 205 13.94 -2.42 -46.54
C GLN A 205 14.93 -1.33 -46.97
N GLY A 206 15.53 -0.59 -46.02
CA GLY A 206 16.56 0.42 -46.30
C GLY A 206 17.89 -0.15 -46.80
N ILE A 207 18.21 -1.41 -46.45
CA ILE A 207 19.39 -2.13 -46.99
C ILE A 207 19.10 -2.61 -48.42
N MET A 208 17.90 -3.14 -48.70
CA MET A 208 17.52 -3.59 -50.05
C MET A 208 17.47 -2.46 -51.08
N THR A 209 17.03 -1.25 -50.69
CA THR A 209 17.04 -0.07 -51.58
C THR A 209 18.44 0.44 -51.88
N ARG A 210 19.39 0.33 -50.93
CA ARG A 210 20.79 0.73 -51.18
C ARG A 210 21.53 -0.23 -52.10
N THR A 211 21.23 -1.53 -52.06
CA THR A 211 21.87 -2.52 -52.93
C THR A 211 21.37 -2.42 -54.38
N GLN A 212 20.12 -2.02 -54.59
CA GLN A 212 19.58 -1.78 -55.94
C GLN A 212 20.09 -0.48 -56.60
N GLY A 213 20.47 0.54 -55.81
CA GLY A 213 21.04 1.79 -56.32
C GLY A 213 22.52 1.75 -56.70
N ILE A 214 23.21 0.63 -56.49
CA ILE A 214 24.66 0.47 -56.80
C ILE A 214 24.87 -0.38 -58.08
N MET A 215 23.80 -0.91 -58.68
CA MET A 215 23.85 -1.78 -59.87
C MET A 215 23.32 -1.11 -61.15
N THR A 216 23.28 0.22 -61.21
CA THR A 216 23.01 1.05 -62.40
C THR A 216 24.09 2.09 -62.57
#